data_AF-A0A2N2HN13-F1
#
_entry.id   AF-A0A2N2HN13-F1
#
_cell.length_a   1.000
_cell.length_b   1.000
_cell.length_c   1.000
_cell.angle_alpha   90.00
_cell.angle_beta   90.00
_cell.angle_gamma   90.00
#
_symmetry.space_group_name_H-M   'P 1'
#
loop_
_entity.id
_entity.type
_entity.pdbx_description
1 polymer ?
#
loop_
_entity_poly.entity_id
_entity_poly.type
_entity_poly.pdbx_seq_one_letter_code
_entity_poly.pdbx_strand_id
1 'polypeptide(L)' 'MEFPLSNAEEAVGEKLVCIYELVTEKIGLKGRLELAVKTGISMSQAVEVDDSDELIQKFKHAANAIYDAYYGKTTS' A
#
# COMPACT_ATOMS: atom_id res chain seq x y z
N MET A 1 0.76 -22.11 27.93
CA MET A 1 -0.57 -21.51 28.12
C MET A 1 -0.58 -20.27 27.25
N GLU A 2 -1.36 -20.32 26.18
CA GLU A 2 -1.35 -19.38 25.06
C GLU A 2 -1.85 -17.99 25.45
N PHE A 3 -1.23 -16.97 24.87
CA PHE A 3 -1.61 -15.57 25.05
C PHE A 3 -3.00 -15.33 24.43
N PRO A 4 -3.89 -14.60 25.11
CA PRO A 4 -5.22 -14.34 24.59
C PRO A 4 -5.11 -13.24 23.54
N LEU A 5 -5.14 -13.59 22.26
CA LEU A 5 -5.49 -12.64 21.20
C LEU A 5 -7.02 -12.51 21.17
N SER A 6 -7.56 -11.93 22.24
CA SER A 6 -8.86 -11.28 22.22
C SER A 6 -8.59 -9.81 21.92
N ASN A 7 -8.53 -9.49 20.64
CA ASN A 7 -9.13 -8.27 20.14
C ASN A 7 -9.39 -8.49 18.66
N ALA A 8 -10.66 -8.43 18.28
CA ALA A 8 -11.03 -7.88 17.00
C ALA A 8 -10.58 -6.42 17.01
N GLU A 9 -9.29 -6.17 16.79
CA GLU A 9 -8.83 -4.84 16.41
C GLU A 9 -9.39 -4.63 15.01
N GLU A 10 -10.22 -3.60 14.86
CA GLU A 10 -10.59 -3.05 13.56
C GLU A 10 -9.33 -3.06 12.69
N ALA A 11 -9.39 -3.73 11.53
CA ALA A 11 -8.20 -4.07 10.78
C ALA A 11 -7.39 -2.83 10.36
N VAL A 12 -6.45 -2.45 11.22
CA VAL A 12 -5.50 -1.37 11.01
C VAL A 12 -4.66 -1.73 9.79
N GLY A 13 -4.63 -0.83 8.81
CA GLY A 13 -3.79 -0.98 7.63
C GLY A 13 -4.37 -1.85 6.51
N GLU A 14 -5.59 -2.38 6.64
CA GLU A 14 -6.20 -3.24 5.61
C GLU A 14 -6.30 -2.51 4.26
N LYS A 15 -6.59 -1.20 4.26
CA LYS A 15 -6.69 -0.42 3.03
C LYS A 15 -5.32 -0.15 2.41
N LEU A 16 -4.33 0.19 3.23
CA LEU A 16 -2.95 0.42 2.76
C LEU A 16 -2.36 -0.87 2.16
N VAL A 17 -2.58 -2.00 2.82
CA VAL A 17 -2.18 -3.33 2.35
C VAL A 17 -2.90 -3.68 1.04
N CYS A 18 -4.21 -3.42 0.94
CA CYS A 18 -4.97 -3.66 -0.28
C CYS A 18 -4.40 -2.88 -1.48
N ILE A 19 -4.02 -1.61 -1.29
CA ILE A 19 -3.38 -0.80 -2.34
C ILE A 19 -2.03 -1.42 -2.76
N TYR A 20 -1.26 -1.92 -1.77
CA TYR A 20 -0.01 -2.63 -2.02
C TYR A 20 -0.21 -3.88 -2.88
N GLU A 21 -1.20 -4.71 -2.56
CA GLU A 21 -1.51 -5.92 -3.31
C GLU A 21 -1.95 -5.58 -4.73
N LEU A 22 -2.84 -4.59 -4.91
CA LEU A 22 -3.28 -4.12 -6.23
C LEU A 22 -2.11 -3.66 -7.10
N VAL A 23 -1.25 -2.80 -6.58
CA VAL A 23 -0.06 -2.32 -7.31
C VAL A 23 0.89 -3.48 -7.61
N THR A 24 1.06 -4.41 -6.68
CA THR A 24 1.90 -5.61 -6.88
C THR A 24 1.31 -6.54 -7.93
N GLU A 25 -0.01 -6.71 -7.99
CA GLU A 25 -0.68 -7.58 -8.96
C GLU A 25 -0.55 -7.01 -10.38
N LYS A 26 -0.75 -5.69 -10.55
CA LYS A 26 -0.73 -5.08 -11.88
C LYS A 26 0.68 -4.78 -12.40
N ILE A 27 1.57 -4.32 -11.54
CA ILE A 27 2.90 -3.82 -11.92
C ILE A 27 4.01 -4.79 -11.49
N GLY A 28 3.73 -5.67 -10.53
CA GLY A 28 4.71 -6.59 -9.95
C GLY A 28 5.50 -5.96 -8.81
N LEU A 29 6.62 -6.61 -8.50
CA LEU A 29 7.52 -6.20 -7.42
C LEU A 29 8.01 -4.75 -7.54
N LYS A 30 8.12 -4.25 -8.78
CA LYS A 30 8.62 -2.91 -9.08
C LYS A 30 7.65 -1.82 -8.59
N GLY A 31 6.35 -2.02 -8.80
CA GLY A 31 5.32 -1.10 -8.32
C GLY A 31 5.24 -1.10 -6.80
N ARG A 32 5.37 -2.26 -6.16
CA ARG A 32 5.48 -2.36 -4.69
C ARG A 32 6.64 -1.52 -4.14
N LEU A 33 7.82 -1.66 -4.74
CA LEU A 33 9.00 -0.90 -4.30
C LEU A 33 8.81 0.60 -4.53
N GLU A 34 8.31 1.02 -5.68
CA GLU A 34 8.02 2.43 -5.93
C GLU A 34 6.96 2.99 -4.98
N LEU A 35 5.94 2.20 -4.63
CA LEU A 35 4.92 2.62 -3.68
C LEU A 35 5.56 2.89 -2.32
N ALA A 36 6.41 1.99 -1.84
CA ALA A 36 7.17 2.18 -0.59
C ALA A 36 8.06 3.43 -0.61
N VAL A 37 8.73 3.68 -1.74
CA VAL A 37 9.60 4.85 -1.91
C VAL A 37 8.78 6.15 -1.93
N LYS A 38 7.63 6.18 -2.61
CA LYS A 38 6.78 7.38 -2.70
C LYS A 38 6.03 7.68 -1.40
N THR A 39 5.53 6.65 -0.74
CA THR A 39 4.75 6.81 0.50
C THR A 39 5.67 6.97 1.71
N GLY A 40 6.88 6.38 1.65
CA GLY A 40 7.83 6.29 2.74
C GLY A 40 7.51 5.19 3.75
N ILE A 41 6.49 4.37 3.46
CA ILE A 41 5.98 3.33 4.34
C ILE A 41 6.06 2.02 3.58
N SER A 42 6.74 1.03 4.16
CA SER A 42 6.83 -0.31 3.58
C SER A 42 5.56 -1.13 3.84
N MET A 43 5.33 -2.21 3.08
CA MET A 43 4.14 -3.07 3.28
C MET A 43 4.02 -3.60 4.71
N SER A 44 5.14 -3.96 5.37
CA SER A 44 5.13 -4.42 6.76
C SER A 44 4.67 -3.31 7.70
N GLN A 45 5.17 -2.08 7.49
CA GLN A 45 4.71 -0.92 8.27
C GLN A 45 3.26 -0.55 7.94
N ALA A 46 2.80 -0.75 6.70
CA ALA A 46 1.42 -0.49 6.30
C ALA A 46 0.41 -1.36 7.05
N VAL A 47 0.79 -2.57 7.50
CA VAL A 47 -0.03 -3.44 8.35
C VAL A 47 -0.12 -2.92 9.79
N GLU A 48 0.89 -2.18 10.25
CA GLU A 48 0.99 -1.68 11.62
C GLU A 48 0.57 -0.20 11.74
N VAL A 49 0.39 0.48 10.60
CA VAL A 49 0.07 1.90 10.52
C VAL A 49 -1.43 2.08 10.38
N ASP A 50 -1.98 2.97 11.21
CA ASP A 50 -3.38 3.32 11.18
C ASP A 50 -3.81 3.88 9.82
N ASP A 51 -4.96 3.42 9.34
CA ASP A 51 -5.58 3.79 8.07
C ASP A 51 -6.14 5.23 8.15
N SER A 52 -5.27 6.20 8.37
CA SER A 52 -5.61 7.62 8.36
C SER A 52 -5.97 8.08 6.94
N ASP A 53 -6.97 8.93 6.80
CA ASP A 53 -7.46 9.37 5.49
C ASP A 53 -6.34 10.02 4.65
N GLU A 54 -5.47 10.82 5.28
CA GLU A 54 -4.30 11.42 4.64
C GLU A 54 -3.33 10.38 4.07
N LEU A 55 -3.10 9.29 4.80
CA LEU A 55 -2.23 8.20 4.37
C LEU A 55 -2.85 7.43 3.21
N ILE A 56 -4.14 7.09 3.31
CA ILE A 56 -4.87 6.42 2.24
C ILE A 56 -4.84 7.27 0.96
N GLN A 57 -5.07 8.59 1.07
CA GLN A 57 -4.98 9.50 -0.07
C GLN A 57 -3.57 9.53 -0.65
N LYS A 58 -2.53 9.60 0.19
CA LYS A 58 -1.13 9.56 -0.26
C LYS A 58 -0.82 8.25 -1.00
N PHE A 59 -1.28 7.12 -0.48
CA PHE A 59 -1.10 5.81 -1.10
C PHE A 59 -1.84 5.69 -2.42
N LYS A 60 -3.10 6.12 -2.49
CA LYS A 60 -3.87 6.16 -3.75
C LYS A 60 -3.19 7.04 -4.79
N HIS A 61 -2.74 8.23 -4.39
CA HIS A 61 -2.05 9.15 -5.28
C HIS A 61 -0.72 8.58 -5.76
N ALA A 62 0.06 7.98 -4.86
CA ALA A 62 1.31 7.31 -5.20
C ALA A 62 1.08 6.13 -6.15
N ALA A 63 0.10 5.27 -5.84
CA ALA A 63 -0.29 4.15 -6.70
C ALA A 63 -0.66 4.65 -8.10
N ASN A 64 -1.56 5.62 -8.20
CA ASN A 64 -2.02 6.15 -9.48
C ASN A 64 -0.86 6.77 -10.28
N ALA A 65 0.06 7.48 -9.63
CA ALA A 65 1.27 8.00 -10.26
C ALA A 65 2.20 6.90 -10.78
N ILE A 66 2.28 5.76 -10.08
CA ILE A 66 3.07 4.60 -10.54
C ILE A 66 2.38 3.93 -11.72
N TYR A 67 1.05 3.76 -11.68
CA TYR A 67 0.28 3.26 -12.81
C TYR A 67 0.47 4.13 -14.05
N ASP A 68 0.34 5.45 -13.90
CA ASP A 68 0.56 6.39 -15.00
C ASP A 68 2.00 6.35 -15.51
N ALA A 69 3.00 6.27 -14.63
CA ALA A 69 4.40 6.15 -15.05
C ALA A 69 4.70 4.83 -15.77
N TYR A 70 4.00 3.74 -15.41
CA TYR A 70 4.22 2.42 -15.99
C TYR A 70 3.50 2.26 -17.34
N TYR A 71 2.24 2.72 -17.43
CA TYR A 71 1.43 2.62 -18.65
C TYR A 71 1.62 3.81 -19.59
N GLY A 72 1.86 5.02 -19.08
CA GLY A 72 2.12 6.23 -19.88
C GLY A 72 3.45 6.20 -20.63
N LYS A 73 4.42 5.37 -20.21
CA LYS A 73 5.64 5.08 -20.99
C LYS A 73 5.41 4.23 -22.25
N THR A 74 4.20 3.71 -22.48
CA THR A 74 3.88 3.00 -23.74
C THR A 74 3.47 3.93 -24.89
N THR A 75 3.51 5.25 -24.67
CA THR A 75 3.29 6.27 -25.71
C THR A 75 4.40 7.31 -25.71
N SER A 76 5.54 6.98 -26.31
CA SER A 76 6.46 7.92 -26.99
C SER A 76 7.37 7.15 -27.93
#